data_AF-A0A2E9AAL4-F1
#
_entry.id   AF-A0A2E9AAL4-F1
#
_cell.length_a   1.000
_cell.length_b   1.000
_cell.length_c   1.000
_cell.angle_alpha   90.00
_cell.angle_beta   90.00
_cell.angle_gamma   90.00
#
_symmetry.space_group_name_H-M   'P 1'
#
loop_
_entity.id
_entity.type
_entity.pdbx_description
1 polymer ?
#
loop_
_entity_poly.entity_id
_entity_poly.type
_entity_poly.pdbx_seq_one_letter_code
_entity_poly.pdbx_strand_id
1 'polypeptide(L)'
;MKIGIDFDNTIAKYDKLFINVALSEGFIDAELSDYDKIALRDYLRKQPDGETSWMKLQGLVYGQYMSDAELMPGFARFLMKCNVRSYQVYVVSHKTEFGHFDTNNVSLRTEAMKWMTNKRFFDVEYFNLKRENVFFANNRDEKVAKIAELRCDYFIDDLPEVFTNYGFPPKTRKIIFSNSVKVDAEYHVEYVSDWQGIDDYIFGCTSVADVSTWFTAITNLNVSKADEMPRGGNSNLYKINASNKNCYAAKVYPDKSDNGTSRLQKEYRSIEFLQANNVTNIPTTVISDEALDLGIYSWVNGEIIEKSDLDDLKQAVDFVQKLYEISKSSNAKYLGCATEACLSANDLVTQVEKRIDKLMSITTEYDVLKHFLVDRFIPLWQDLVEYAFDEWPSSSRYDDLKVEYQTLSPSDFGFHNAIRQSDSLVFVDFEYFGWDDPVKLTADFMWHPAMKLDVEDSLYWEKSMIDIFSSDPDFEQRLHASKPFYGMRWGLIVLNRFLPDCIANHKLSATKHDGSEEYELDGQLEKAKNYCNAVMEDFSQVVSR
;
A
#
# COMPACT_ATOMS: atom_id res chain seq x y z
N MET A 1 -11.73 20.44 19.92
CA MET A 1 -12.34 20.40 18.58
C MET A 1 -13.50 19.41 18.60
N LYS A 2 -14.54 19.66 17.79
CA LYS A 2 -15.69 18.80 17.55
C LYS A 2 -15.73 18.38 16.09
N ILE A 3 -15.78 17.09 15.82
CA ILE A 3 -15.76 16.54 14.46
C ILE A 3 -17.01 15.69 14.29
N GLY A 4 -17.84 16.03 13.30
CA GLY A 4 -18.96 15.20 12.88
C GLY A 4 -18.59 14.37 11.65
N ILE A 5 -19.07 13.14 11.58
CA ILE A 5 -18.71 12.18 10.53
C ILE A 5 -19.97 11.41 10.14
N ASP A 6 -20.23 11.27 8.84
CA ASP A 6 -21.23 10.31 8.36
C ASP A 6 -20.76 8.86 8.60
N PHE A 7 -21.69 7.92 8.60
CA PHE A 7 -21.39 6.52 8.86
C PHE A 7 -21.23 5.70 7.57
N ASP A 8 -22.20 5.74 6.66
CA ASP A 8 -22.27 4.83 5.53
C ASP A 8 -21.35 5.32 4.39
N ASN A 9 -20.47 4.46 3.85
CA ASN A 9 -19.42 4.81 2.87
C ASN A 9 -18.38 5.86 3.34
N THR A 10 -18.51 6.40 4.56
CA THR A 10 -17.52 7.28 5.18
C THR A 10 -16.72 6.54 6.27
N ILE A 11 -17.41 5.80 7.15
CA ILE A 11 -16.80 4.94 8.20
C ILE A 11 -16.87 3.47 7.80
N ALA A 12 -18.05 3.00 7.38
CA ALA A 12 -18.28 1.62 6.95
C ALA A 12 -18.12 1.52 5.43
N LYS A 13 -17.25 0.61 4.98
CA LYS A 13 -16.99 0.33 3.57
C LYS A 13 -17.75 -0.92 3.13
N TYR A 14 -18.50 -0.80 2.03
CA TYR A 14 -19.43 -1.82 1.56
C TYR A 14 -19.09 -2.41 0.19
N ASP A 15 -18.05 -1.92 -0.50
CA ASP A 15 -17.86 -2.21 -1.94
C ASP A 15 -17.82 -3.69 -2.27
N LYS A 16 -16.96 -4.47 -1.59
CA LYS A 16 -16.92 -5.93 -1.75
C LYS A 16 -18.17 -6.63 -1.24
N LEU A 17 -18.77 -6.10 -0.16
CA LEU A 17 -19.94 -6.71 0.46
C LEU A 17 -21.15 -6.67 -0.47
N PHE A 18 -21.33 -5.58 -1.23
CA PHE A 18 -22.39 -5.50 -2.23
C PHE A 18 -22.29 -6.63 -3.27
N ILE A 19 -21.09 -6.93 -3.76
CA ILE A 19 -20.86 -7.99 -4.75
C ILE A 19 -21.11 -9.37 -4.12
N ASN A 20 -20.52 -9.62 -2.95
CA ASN A 20 -20.65 -10.90 -2.25
C ASN A 20 -22.10 -11.23 -1.91
N VAL A 21 -22.85 -10.26 -1.40
CA VAL A 21 -24.28 -10.44 -1.07
C VAL A 21 -25.09 -10.66 -2.34
N ALA A 22 -24.83 -9.87 -3.41
CA ALA A 22 -25.53 -10.02 -4.67
C ALA A 22 -25.32 -11.41 -5.29
N LEU A 23 -24.12 -11.99 -5.19
CA LEU A 23 -23.85 -13.38 -5.59
C LEU A 23 -24.59 -14.38 -4.70
N SER A 24 -24.46 -14.25 -3.39
CA SER A 24 -25.03 -15.23 -2.44
C SER A 24 -26.56 -15.26 -2.42
N GLU A 25 -27.20 -14.12 -2.68
CA GLU A 25 -28.66 -13.96 -2.70
C GLU A 25 -29.23 -14.09 -4.13
N GLY A 26 -28.40 -14.40 -5.13
CA GLY A 26 -28.81 -14.68 -6.50
C GLY A 26 -29.29 -13.45 -7.29
N PHE A 27 -28.79 -12.26 -6.97
CA PHE A 27 -29.02 -11.05 -7.78
C PHE A 27 -28.17 -11.02 -9.05
N ILE A 28 -27.02 -11.68 -9.04
CA ILE A 28 -26.11 -11.82 -10.19
C ILE A 28 -25.52 -13.24 -10.23
N ASP A 29 -25.11 -13.68 -11.43
CA ASP A 29 -24.42 -14.94 -11.65
C ASP A 29 -22.92 -14.84 -11.33
N ALA A 30 -22.26 -15.98 -11.10
CA ALA A 30 -20.84 -16.07 -10.78
C ALA A 30 -19.92 -15.47 -11.86
N GLU A 31 -20.35 -15.46 -13.12
CA GLU A 31 -19.64 -14.84 -14.24
C GLU A 31 -19.51 -13.31 -14.11
N LEU A 32 -20.32 -12.68 -13.24
CA LEU A 32 -20.31 -11.25 -12.97
C LEU A 32 -19.63 -10.89 -11.64
N SER A 33 -18.84 -11.82 -11.08
CA SER A 33 -18.14 -11.63 -9.80
C SER A 33 -17.06 -10.54 -9.82
N ASP A 34 -16.56 -10.18 -10.99
CA ASP A 34 -15.56 -9.11 -11.17
C ASP A 34 -16.17 -7.70 -11.25
N TYR A 35 -17.48 -7.56 -11.05
CA TYR A 35 -18.13 -6.25 -11.03
C TYR A 35 -17.69 -5.43 -9.81
N ASP A 36 -17.52 -4.12 -10.01
CA ASP A 36 -17.52 -3.17 -8.90
C ASP A 36 -18.95 -2.76 -8.52
N LYS A 37 -19.09 -2.00 -7.42
CA LYS A 37 -20.40 -1.57 -6.91
C LYS A 37 -21.18 -0.72 -7.91
N ILE A 38 -20.50 0.07 -8.76
CA ILE A 38 -21.14 0.94 -9.75
C ILE A 38 -21.66 0.08 -10.91
N ALA A 39 -20.82 -0.82 -11.43
CA ALA A 39 -21.18 -1.78 -12.48
C ALA A 39 -22.35 -2.67 -12.03
N LEU A 40 -22.33 -3.18 -10.80
CA LEU A 40 -23.42 -3.95 -10.22
C LEU A 40 -24.73 -3.14 -10.17
N ARG A 41 -24.68 -1.92 -9.64
CA ARG A 41 -25.86 -1.05 -9.56
C ARG A 41 -26.45 -0.78 -10.94
N ASP A 42 -25.60 -0.39 -11.89
CA ASP A 42 -26.02 -0.01 -13.23
C ASP A 42 -26.51 -1.23 -14.02
N TYR A 43 -25.98 -2.42 -13.76
CA TYR A 43 -26.50 -3.68 -14.28
C TYR A 43 -27.90 -3.99 -13.74
N LEU A 44 -28.08 -3.98 -12.41
CA LEU A 44 -29.37 -4.32 -11.78
C LEU A 44 -30.48 -3.37 -12.22
N ARG A 45 -30.19 -2.06 -12.33
CA ARG A 45 -31.17 -1.05 -12.76
C ARG A 45 -31.65 -1.21 -14.20
N LYS A 46 -30.89 -1.90 -15.06
CA LYS A 46 -31.29 -2.20 -16.44
C LYS A 46 -32.25 -3.41 -16.53
N GLN A 47 -32.41 -4.18 -15.46
CA GLN A 47 -33.31 -5.34 -15.42
C GLN A 47 -34.77 -4.93 -15.15
N PRO A 48 -35.75 -5.81 -15.46
CA PRO A 48 -37.12 -5.65 -14.98
C PRO A 48 -37.14 -5.53 -13.44
N ASP A 49 -37.90 -4.56 -12.92
CA ASP A 49 -37.94 -4.23 -11.48
C ASP A 49 -36.57 -3.83 -10.86
N GLY A 50 -35.63 -3.36 -11.70
CA GLY A 50 -34.24 -3.12 -11.32
C GLY A 50 -34.03 -2.19 -10.12
N GLU A 51 -34.80 -1.09 -10.00
CA GLU A 51 -34.73 -0.22 -8.81
C GLU A 51 -35.19 -0.94 -7.54
N THR A 52 -36.25 -1.75 -7.63
CA THR A 52 -36.73 -2.56 -6.50
C THR A 52 -35.67 -3.57 -6.08
N SER A 53 -35.02 -4.23 -7.04
CA SER A 53 -33.94 -5.18 -6.78
C SER A 53 -32.73 -4.50 -6.13
N TRP A 54 -32.34 -3.32 -6.63
CA TRP A 54 -31.28 -2.51 -6.01
C TRP A 54 -31.62 -2.11 -4.57
N MET A 55 -32.83 -1.62 -4.33
CA MET A 55 -33.29 -1.24 -2.98
C MET A 55 -33.34 -2.42 -2.01
N LYS A 56 -33.75 -3.62 -2.48
CA LYS A 56 -33.71 -4.86 -1.69
C LYS A 56 -32.29 -5.25 -1.30
N LEU A 57 -31.36 -5.23 -2.27
CA LEU A 57 -29.96 -5.51 -2.02
C LEU A 57 -29.37 -4.54 -0.99
N GLN A 58 -29.68 -3.25 -1.09
CA GLN A 58 -29.27 -2.25 -0.08
C GLN A 58 -29.81 -2.58 1.32
N GLY A 59 -31.07 -3.00 1.43
CA GLY A 59 -31.67 -3.41 2.69
C GLY A 59 -30.93 -4.59 3.35
N LEU A 60 -30.54 -5.58 2.55
CA LEU A 60 -29.76 -6.75 3.01
C LEU A 60 -28.35 -6.35 3.45
N VAL A 61 -27.63 -5.58 2.63
CA VAL A 61 -26.25 -5.16 2.90
C VAL A 61 -26.15 -4.28 4.14
N TYR A 62 -27.02 -3.27 4.26
CA TYR A 62 -26.99 -2.33 5.39
C TYR A 62 -27.67 -2.87 6.66
N GLY A 63 -28.33 -4.02 6.56
CA GLY A 63 -29.02 -4.69 7.66
C GLY A 63 -28.33 -6.01 7.98
N GLN A 64 -28.90 -7.12 7.48
CA GLN A 64 -28.49 -8.48 7.80
C GLN A 64 -26.98 -8.75 7.63
N TYR A 65 -26.38 -8.24 6.57
CA TYR A 65 -24.97 -8.51 6.22
C TYR A 65 -24.00 -7.44 6.71
N MET A 66 -24.49 -6.45 7.45
CA MET A 66 -23.68 -5.31 7.88
C MET A 66 -22.47 -5.73 8.74
N SER A 67 -22.55 -6.85 9.46
CA SER A 67 -21.44 -7.41 10.24
C SER A 67 -20.15 -7.59 9.41
N ASP A 68 -20.31 -7.83 8.11
CA ASP A 68 -19.24 -8.19 7.20
C ASP A 68 -18.67 -6.95 6.48
N ALA A 69 -19.20 -5.76 6.78
CA ALA A 69 -18.66 -4.51 6.25
C ALA A 69 -17.24 -4.25 6.80
N GLU A 70 -16.36 -3.79 5.92
CA GLU A 70 -15.00 -3.41 6.27
C GLU A 70 -15.00 -2.03 6.95
N LEU A 71 -14.04 -1.80 7.84
CA LEU A 71 -13.77 -0.44 8.32
C LEU A 71 -13.07 0.32 7.19
N MET A 72 -13.43 1.58 6.96
CA MET A 72 -12.70 2.38 5.98
C MET A 72 -11.21 2.45 6.36
N PRO A 73 -10.28 2.15 5.44
CA PRO A 73 -8.85 2.22 5.70
C PRO A 73 -8.46 3.60 6.24
N GLY A 74 -7.56 3.64 7.22
CA GLY A 74 -7.10 4.87 7.89
C GLY A 74 -8.03 5.46 8.97
N PHE A 75 -9.32 5.11 9.00
CA PHE A 75 -10.26 5.72 9.95
C PHE A 75 -9.94 5.43 11.42
N ALA A 76 -9.40 4.25 11.72
CA ALA A 76 -9.00 3.89 13.08
C ALA A 76 -7.90 4.83 13.61
N ARG A 77 -6.90 5.13 12.78
CA ARG A 77 -5.82 6.07 13.12
C ARG A 77 -6.38 7.46 13.40
N PHE A 78 -7.31 7.93 12.57
CA PHE A 78 -8.05 9.18 12.77
C PHE A 78 -8.74 9.22 14.13
N LEU A 79 -9.48 8.16 14.47
CA LEU A 79 -10.25 8.10 15.73
C LEU A 79 -9.32 8.04 16.96
N MET A 80 -8.22 7.29 16.88
CA MET A 80 -7.24 7.26 17.97
C MET A 80 -6.54 8.62 18.15
N LYS A 81 -6.18 9.32 17.06
CA LYS A 81 -5.63 10.68 17.14
C LYS A 81 -6.59 11.65 17.81
N CYS A 82 -7.89 11.53 17.52
CA CYS A 82 -8.93 12.30 18.20
C CYS A 82 -8.96 12.03 19.70
N ASN A 83 -8.90 10.76 20.11
CA ASN A 83 -8.90 10.36 21.52
C ASN A 83 -7.69 10.94 22.26
N VAL A 84 -6.48 10.80 21.71
CA VAL A 84 -5.22 11.35 22.29
C VAL A 84 -5.31 12.87 22.48
N ARG A 85 -5.91 13.58 21.53
CA ARG A 85 -6.06 15.04 21.56
C ARG A 85 -7.31 15.51 22.31
N SER A 86 -8.07 14.58 22.92
CA SER A 86 -9.34 14.87 23.61
C SER A 86 -10.35 15.61 22.71
N TYR A 87 -10.37 15.29 21.41
CA TYR A 87 -11.34 15.82 20.46
C TYR A 87 -12.65 15.04 20.55
N GLN A 88 -13.76 15.76 20.45
CA GLN A 88 -15.09 15.16 20.50
C GLN A 88 -15.49 14.72 19.10
N VAL A 89 -15.65 13.42 18.92
CA VAL A 89 -16.15 12.83 17.67
C VAL A 89 -17.63 12.50 17.83
N TYR A 90 -18.41 12.86 16.80
CA TYR A 90 -19.82 12.55 16.66
C TYR A 90 -20.05 11.80 15.36
N VAL A 91 -20.79 10.70 15.42
CA VAL A 91 -21.28 10.00 14.23
C VAL A 91 -22.69 10.50 13.99
N VAL A 92 -22.95 11.13 12.84
CA VAL A 92 -24.26 11.67 12.49
C VAL A 92 -24.63 11.20 11.10
N SER A 93 -25.53 10.23 11.00
CA SER A 93 -25.87 9.63 9.71
C SER A 93 -27.37 9.61 9.43
N HIS A 94 -27.71 9.77 8.16
CA HIS A 94 -29.07 9.60 7.67
C HIS A 94 -29.27 8.12 7.38
N LYS A 95 -29.80 7.41 8.37
CA LYS A 95 -30.03 5.96 8.31
C LYS A 95 -31.45 5.70 8.80
N THR A 96 -32.31 5.25 7.90
CA THR A 96 -33.68 4.84 8.26
C THR A 96 -33.63 3.70 9.26
N GLU A 97 -34.68 3.54 10.07
CA GLU A 97 -34.72 2.47 11.05
C GLU A 97 -34.78 1.09 10.39
N PHE A 98 -35.54 0.97 9.29
CA PHE A 98 -35.71 -0.26 8.52
C PHE A 98 -35.30 -0.06 7.06
N GLY A 99 -34.81 -1.12 6.43
CA GLY A 99 -34.49 -1.17 5.02
C GLY A 99 -35.74 -1.17 4.13
N HIS A 100 -35.58 -0.76 2.88
CA HIS A 100 -36.65 -0.87 1.90
C HIS A 100 -36.93 -2.36 1.61
N PHE A 101 -38.21 -2.75 1.63
CA PHE A 101 -38.67 -4.13 1.36
C PHE A 101 -38.12 -5.20 2.31
N ASP A 102 -37.67 -4.81 3.51
CA ASP A 102 -37.19 -5.75 4.52
C ASP A 102 -38.36 -6.51 5.18
N THR A 103 -38.53 -7.79 4.81
CA THR A 103 -39.56 -8.66 5.38
C THR A 103 -39.22 -9.11 6.80
N ASN A 104 -37.95 -9.01 7.20
CA ASN A 104 -37.43 -9.52 8.46
C ASN A 104 -37.41 -8.43 9.57
N ASN A 105 -37.74 -7.18 9.22
CA ASN A 105 -37.73 -6.01 10.13
C ASN A 105 -36.40 -5.87 10.88
N VAL A 106 -35.28 -6.07 10.19
CA VAL A 106 -33.94 -5.86 10.72
C VAL A 106 -33.70 -4.35 10.85
N SER A 107 -33.46 -3.91 12.08
CA SER A 107 -33.18 -2.50 12.34
C SER A 107 -31.77 -2.13 11.88
N LEU A 108 -31.64 -1.33 10.82
CA LEU A 108 -30.36 -0.89 10.26
C LEU A 108 -29.51 -0.13 11.29
N ARG A 109 -30.18 0.63 12.17
CA ARG A 109 -29.54 1.38 13.26
C ARG A 109 -28.97 0.45 14.32
N THR A 110 -29.69 -0.62 14.64
CA THR A 110 -29.26 -1.61 15.63
C THR A 110 -28.06 -2.39 15.11
N GLU A 111 -28.10 -2.82 13.84
CA GLU A 111 -26.96 -3.50 13.21
C GLU A 111 -25.73 -2.59 13.12
N ALA A 112 -25.91 -1.29 12.86
CA ALA A 112 -24.81 -0.33 12.91
C ALA A 112 -24.16 -0.23 14.30
N MET A 113 -24.97 -0.14 15.36
CA MET A 113 -24.45 -0.11 16.72
C MET A 113 -23.75 -1.42 17.12
N LYS A 114 -24.24 -2.57 16.65
CA LYS A 114 -23.58 -3.87 16.84
C LYS A 114 -22.25 -3.91 16.12
N TRP A 115 -22.21 -3.51 14.84
CA TRP A 115 -20.99 -3.44 14.05
C TRP A 115 -19.94 -2.55 14.71
N MET A 116 -20.31 -1.32 15.12
CA MET A 116 -19.40 -0.41 15.84
C MET A 116 -18.90 -1.01 17.16
N THR A 117 -19.76 -1.75 17.88
CA THR A 117 -19.37 -2.46 19.11
C THR A 117 -18.33 -3.55 18.81
N ASN A 118 -18.56 -4.36 17.77
CA ASN A 118 -17.64 -5.42 17.35
C ASN A 118 -16.29 -4.86 16.85
N LYS A 119 -16.30 -3.67 16.24
CA LYS A 119 -15.10 -2.92 15.85
C LYS A 119 -14.48 -2.12 17.02
N ARG A 120 -14.92 -2.34 18.27
CA ARG A 120 -14.37 -1.73 19.50
C ARG A 120 -14.48 -0.21 19.58
N PHE A 121 -15.41 0.43 18.86
CA PHE A 121 -15.58 1.90 18.90
C PHE A 121 -15.82 2.41 20.32
N PHE A 122 -16.57 1.64 21.11
CA PHE A 122 -16.97 2.02 22.47
C PHE A 122 -16.05 1.46 23.56
N ASP A 123 -14.92 0.86 23.19
CA ASP A 123 -13.92 0.37 24.13
C ASP A 123 -13.07 1.53 24.66
N VAL A 124 -13.05 1.73 25.98
CA VAL A 124 -12.40 2.86 26.65
C VAL A 124 -10.88 2.81 26.51
N GLU A 125 -10.30 1.61 26.39
CA GLU A 125 -8.86 1.40 26.25
C GLU A 125 -8.38 1.49 24.79
N TYR A 126 -9.31 1.67 23.83
CA TYR A 126 -9.00 1.72 22.40
C TYR A 126 -9.52 3.03 21.78
N PHE A 127 -10.67 3.00 21.10
CA PHE A 127 -11.21 4.18 20.41
C PHE A 127 -11.92 5.17 21.34
N ASN A 128 -12.50 4.71 22.45
CA ASN A 128 -13.17 5.53 23.45
C ASN A 128 -14.24 6.48 22.88
N LEU A 129 -14.91 6.10 21.79
CA LEU A 129 -16.09 6.83 21.31
C LEU A 129 -17.23 6.60 22.29
N LYS A 130 -17.96 7.64 22.65
CA LYS A 130 -19.14 7.48 23.51
C LYS A 130 -20.34 7.04 22.69
N ARG A 131 -21.11 6.05 23.17
CA ARG A 131 -22.36 5.62 22.53
C ARG A 131 -23.36 6.76 22.33
N GLU A 132 -23.42 7.69 23.27
CA GLU A 132 -24.28 8.88 23.22
C GLU A 132 -23.89 9.90 22.14
N ASN A 133 -22.71 9.76 21.52
CA ASN A 133 -22.26 10.60 20.41
C ASN A 133 -22.64 10.04 19.03
N VAL A 134 -23.43 8.96 18.97
CA VAL A 134 -23.92 8.36 17.72
C VAL A 134 -25.39 8.75 17.52
N PHE A 135 -25.67 9.42 16.41
CA PHE A 135 -26.99 9.94 16.06
C PHE A 135 -27.42 9.45 14.69
N PHE A 136 -28.59 8.81 14.63
CA PHE A 136 -29.24 8.44 13.38
C PHE A 136 -30.46 9.33 13.13
N ALA A 137 -30.54 9.90 11.93
CA ALA A 137 -31.66 10.71 11.47
C ALA A 137 -32.52 9.94 10.46
N ASN A 138 -33.83 10.23 10.41
CA ASN A 138 -34.75 9.59 9.45
C ASN A 138 -34.67 10.21 8.05
N ASN A 139 -34.19 11.43 7.94
CA ASN A 139 -34.05 12.17 6.69
C ASN A 139 -32.86 13.13 6.77
N ARG A 140 -32.51 13.72 5.62
CA ARG A 140 -31.38 14.65 5.49
C ARG A 140 -31.56 15.92 6.33
N ASP A 141 -32.78 16.45 6.42
CA ASP A 141 -33.05 17.68 7.16
C ASP A 141 -32.85 17.49 8.67
N GLU A 142 -33.28 16.35 9.22
CA GLU A 142 -33.01 15.94 10.60
C GLU A 142 -31.51 15.76 10.86
N LYS A 143 -30.78 15.16 9.92
CA LYS A 143 -29.30 15.02 10.00
C LYS A 143 -28.66 16.41 10.10
N VAL A 144 -29.03 17.32 9.19
CA VAL A 144 -28.49 18.69 9.13
C VAL A 144 -28.83 19.48 10.39
N ALA A 145 -30.07 19.36 10.89
CA ALA A 145 -30.48 19.97 12.15
C ALA A 145 -29.64 19.46 13.34
N LYS A 146 -29.34 18.15 13.39
CA LYS A 146 -28.46 17.58 14.41
C LYS A 146 -27.02 18.08 14.29
N ILE A 147 -26.47 18.20 13.07
CA ILE A 147 -25.14 18.79 12.85
C ILE A 147 -25.09 20.23 13.37
N ALA A 148 -26.15 21.02 13.11
CA ALA A 148 -26.27 22.39 13.61
C ALA A 148 -26.35 22.49 15.14
N GLU A 149 -27.08 21.57 15.77
CA GLU A 149 -27.18 21.47 17.23
C GLU A 149 -25.82 21.17 17.88
N LEU A 150 -25.05 20.23 17.32
CA LEU A 150 -23.76 19.79 17.86
C LEU A 150 -22.66 20.84 17.71
N ARG A 151 -22.79 21.73 16.71
CA ARG A 151 -21.84 22.81 16.37
C ARG A 151 -20.45 22.26 16.09
N CYS A 152 -20.36 21.29 15.18
CA CYS A 152 -19.08 20.70 14.78
C CYS A 152 -18.18 21.73 14.10
N ASP A 153 -16.87 21.66 14.38
CA ASP A 153 -15.85 22.45 13.69
C ASP A 153 -15.64 21.92 12.25
N TYR A 154 -15.67 20.59 12.10
CA TYR A 154 -15.61 19.87 10.83
C TYR A 154 -16.79 18.91 10.68
N PHE A 155 -17.25 18.73 9.44
CA PHE A 155 -18.15 17.64 9.08
C PHE A 155 -17.65 16.92 7.83
N ILE A 156 -17.55 15.59 7.91
CA ILE A 156 -17.04 14.71 6.87
C ILE A 156 -18.19 13.84 6.37
N ASP A 157 -18.42 13.84 5.05
CA ASP A 157 -19.52 13.13 4.41
C ASP A 157 -19.14 12.74 2.97
N ASP A 158 -19.63 11.61 2.47
CA ASP A 158 -19.46 11.21 1.07
C ASP A 158 -20.46 11.90 0.14
N LEU A 159 -21.55 12.48 0.67
CA LEU A 159 -22.64 13.09 -0.09
C LEU A 159 -22.59 14.63 -0.11
N PRO A 160 -22.31 15.26 -1.27
CA PRO A 160 -22.34 16.72 -1.42
C PRO A 160 -23.69 17.35 -1.05
N GLU A 161 -24.80 16.64 -1.24
CA GLU A 161 -26.16 17.14 -0.98
C GLU A 161 -26.42 17.45 0.50
N VAL A 162 -25.63 16.88 1.40
CA VAL A 162 -25.70 17.24 2.84
C VAL A 162 -25.21 18.66 3.05
N PHE A 163 -24.17 19.07 2.32
CA PHE A 163 -23.53 20.38 2.45
C PHE A 163 -24.28 21.52 1.76
N THR A 164 -25.20 21.19 0.85
CA THR A 164 -26.08 22.13 0.14
C THR A 164 -27.48 22.21 0.74
N ASN A 165 -27.81 21.30 1.67
CA ASN A 165 -29.10 21.29 2.33
C ASN A 165 -29.34 22.55 3.17
N TYR A 166 -30.58 23.03 3.15
CA TYR A 166 -30.97 24.23 3.87
C TYR A 166 -30.79 24.07 5.39
N GLY A 167 -30.11 25.04 6.00
CA GLY A 167 -29.84 25.02 7.44
C GLY A 167 -28.49 24.38 7.82
N PHE A 168 -27.69 23.93 6.84
CA PHE A 168 -26.33 23.49 7.13
C PHE A 168 -25.50 24.62 7.77
N PRO A 169 -24.77 24.35 8.89
CA PRO A 169 -24.10 25.42 9.63
C PRO A 169 -22.98 26.10 8.82
N PRO A 170 -23.01 27.43 8.65
CA PRO A 170 -22.05 28.14 7.80
C PRO A 170 -20.63 28.18 8.37
N LYS A 171 -20.45 27.90 9.67
CA LYS A 171 -19.14 27.90 10.34
C LYS A 171 -18.45 26.53 10.35
N THR A 172 -19.19 25.46 10.03
CA THR A 172 -18.64 24.11 10.00
C THR A 172 -17.88 23.92 8.69
N ARG A 173 -16.61 23.54 8.80
CA ARG A 173 -15.78 23.20 7.64
C ARG A 173 -16.26 21.88 7.04
N LYS A 174 -16.35 21.83 5.71
CA LYS A 174 -16.98 20.76 4.96
C LYS A 174 -15.92 19.94 4.26
N ILE A 175 -15.93 18.62 4.47
CA ILE A 175 -15.01 17.69 3.81
C ILE A 175 -15.85 16.65 3.08
N ILE A 176 -15.71 16.60 1.75
CA ILE A 176 -16.31 15.56 0.92
C ILE A 176 -15.32 14.40 0.82
N PHE A 177 -15.73 13.24 1.33
CA PHE A 177 -14.98 11.99 1.21
C PHE A 177 -15.33 11.29 -0.10
N SER A 178 -14.49 11.44 -1.13
CA SER A 178 -14.78 10.87 -2.45
C SER A 178 -13.53 10.62 -3.27
N ASN A 179 -13.50 9.47 -3.95
CA ASN A 179 -12.48 9.14 -4.95
C ASN A 179 -12.67 9.89 -6.28
N SER A 180 -13.83 10.52 -6.49
CA SER A 180 -14.13 11.27 -7.71
C SER A 180 -13.83 12.75 -7.50
N VAL A 181 -12.75 13.23 -8.12
CA VAL A 181 -12.47 14.67 -8.18
C VAL A 181 -13.45 15.31 -9.16
N LYS A 182 -14.68 15.55 -8.72
CA LYS A 182 -15.56 16.50 -9.39
C LYS A 182 -15.28 17.87 -8.78
N VAL A 183 -14.46 18.65 -9.48
CA VAL A 183 -14.26 20.07 -9.16
C VAL A 183 -15.52 20.82 -9.56
N ASP A 184 -16.55 20.77 -8.73
CA ASP A 184 -17.58 21.81 -8.77
C ASP A 184 -17.11 22.96 -7.89
N ALA A 185 -16.55 23.99 -8.54
CA ALA A 185 -16.06 25.21 -7.89
C ALA A 185 -17.15 25.98 -7.13
N GLU A 186 -18.43 25.57 -7.25
CA GLU A 186 -19.56 26.17 -6.53
C GLU A 186 -19.58 25.85 -5.02
N TYR A 187 -18.87 24.81 -4.58
CA TYR A 187 -18.89 24.40 -3.18
C TYR A 187 -17.57 24.80 -2.49
N HIS A 188 -17.65 25.64 -1.45
CA HIS A 188 -16.54 25.87 -0.52
C HIS A 188 -16.32 24.63 0.37
N VAL A 189 -15.84 23.55 -0.23
CA VAL A 189 -15.65 22.21 0.36
C VAL A 189 -14.24 21.71 0.05
N GLU A 190 -13.67 20.91 0.95
CA GLU A 190 -12.42 20.18 0.71
C GLU A 190 -12.75 18.79 0.17
N TYR A 191 -12.18 18.40 -0.98
CA TYR A 191 -12.33 17.04 -1.51
C TYR A 191 -11.13 16.20 -1.09
N VAL A 192 -11.39 15.08 -0.43
CA VAL A 192 -10.35 14.16 0.02
C VAL A 192 -10.76 12.73 -0.31
N SER A 193 -9.84 11.93 -0.87
CA SER A 193 -10.12 10.58 -1.36
C SER A 193 -9.93 9.48 -0.33
N ASP A 194 -9.21 9.74 0.75
CA ASP A 194 -8.88 8.74 1.76
C ASP A 194 -8.73 9.37 3.17
N TRP A 195 -8.76 8.53 4.19
CA TRP A 195 -8.67 8.99 5.57
C TRP A 195 -7.29 9.51 5.93
N GLN A 196 -6.24 9.08 5.23
CA GLN A 196 -4.90 9.62 5.42
C GLN A 196 -4.87 11.11 5.06
N GLY A 197 -5.45 11.49 3.92
CA GLY A 197 -5.58 12.88 3.51
C GLY A 197 -6.43 13.71 4.48
N ILE A 198 -7.49 13.12 5.07
CA ILE A 198 -8.30 13.80 6.10
C ILE A 198 -7.48 13.99 7.37
N ASP A 199 -6.76 12.96 7.80
CA ASP A 199 -5.84 12.99 8.93
C ASP A 199 -4.82 14.11 8.75
N ASP A 200 -4.16 14.18 7.60
CA ASP A 200 -3.14 15.18 7.30
C ASP A 200 -3.73 16.60 7.22
N TYR A 201 -4.94 16.74 6.65
CA TYR A 201 -5.64 18.02 6.58
C TYR A 201 -6.01 18.57 7.96
N ILE A 202 -6.48 17.71 8.87
CA ILE A 202 -6.99 18.14 10.18
C ILE A 202 -5.87 18.17 11.25
N PHE A 203 -4.98 17.17 11.25
CA PHE A 203 -3.99 16.96 12.30
C PHE A 203 -2.53 17.15 11.83
N GLY A 204 -2.27 17.07 10.53
CA GLY A 204 -0.93 16.95 9.97
C GLY A 204 -0.36 15.54 10.14
N CYS A 205 0.96 15.42 9.96
CA CYS A 205 1.66 14.13 9.95
C CYS A 205 1.53 13.37 11.27
N THR A 206 1.55 12.04 11.19
CA THR A 206 1.61 11.16 12.35
C THR A 206 2.84 11.47 13.21
N SER A 207 2.61 11.73 14.50
CA SER A 207 3.67 12.09 15.43
C SER A 207 4.14 10.91 16.27
N VAL A 208 5.33 11.04 16.87
CA VAL A 208 5.85 10.09 17.88
C VAL A 208 4.84 9.86 19.03
N ALA A 209 4.08 10.87 19.42
CA ALA A 209 3.07 10.76 20.48
C ALA A 209 1.88 9.88 20.05
N ASP A 210 1.47 9.98 18.79
CA ASP A 210 0.42 9.13 18.22
C ASP A 210 0.84 7.67 18.27
N VAL A 211 2.02 7.37 17.71
CA VAL A 211 2.56 6.01 17.66
C VAL A 211 2.83 5.44 19.04
N SER A 212 3.30 6.27 19.99
CA SER A 212 3.49 5.83 21.38
C SER A 212 2.18 5.41 22.03
N THR A 213 1.09 6.13 21.76
CA THR A 213 -0.24 5.78 22.28
C THR A 213 -0.74 4.48 21.65
N TRP A 214 -0.62 4.35 20.32
CA TRP A 214 -1.01 3.14 19.60
C TRP A 214 -0.24 1.92 20.09
N PHE A 215 1.08 2.06 20.26
CA PHE A 215 1.93 1.02 20.83
C PHE A 215 1.44 0.58 22.20
N THR A 216 1.15 1.52 23.12
CA THR A 216 0.65 1.17 24.46
C THR A 216 -0.72 0.47 24.39
N ALA A 217 -1.63 0.92 23.51
CA ALA A 217 -2.95 0.33 23.37
C ALA A 217 -2.92 -1.13 22.87
N ILE A 218 -1.99 -1.48 21.98
CA ILE A 218 -1.92 -2.84 21.42
C ILE A 218 -1.00 -3.77 22.21
N THR A 219 0.04 -3.24 22.89
CA THR A 219 1.01 -4.06 23.64
C THR A 219 0.74 -4.13 25.13
N ASN A 220 -0.08 -3.23 25.69
CA ASN A 220 -0.22 -2.97 27.12
C ASN A 220 1.12 -2.59 27.81
N LEU A 221 2.11 -2.11 27.06
CA LEU A 221 3.38 -1.64 27.59
C LEU A 221 3.46 -0.11 27.54
N ASN A 222 3.86 0.49 28.66
CA ASN A 222 4.14 1.93 28.69
C ASN A 222 5.42 2.24 27.90
N VAL A 223 5.39 3.34 27.14
CA VAL A 223 6.54 3.88 26.42
C VAL A 223 7.40 4.72 27.37
N SER A 224 8.69 4.39 27.46
CA SER A 224 9.68 5.16 28.22
C SER A 224 10.37 6.22 27.36
N LYS A 225 10.59 5.92 26.08
CA LYS A 225 11.13 6.84 25.07
C LYS A 225 10.71 6.33 23.68
N ALA A 226 10.37 7.24 22.79
CA ALA A 226 10.17 6.92 21.38
C ALA A 226 10.88 7.96 20.51
N ASP A 227 11.48 7.49 19.41
CA ASP A 227 12.19 8.32 18.45
C ASP A 227 11.75 7.90 17.03
N GLU A 228 11.43 8.87 16.18
CA GLU A 228 11.18 8.62 14.75
C GLU A 228 12.52 8.42 14.03
N MET A 229 12.61 7.35 13.23
CA MET A 229 13.82 7.02 12.47
C MET A 229 13.70 7.55 11.05
N PRO A 230 14.70 8.28 10.54
CA PRO A 230 14.72 8.68 9.13
C PRO A 230 14.94 7.43 8.27
N ARG A 231 13.86 6.88 7.69
CA ARG A 231 13.90 5.80 6.69
C ARG A 231 12.86 6.04 5.59
N GLY A 232 13.05 5.34 4.46
CA GLY A 232 12.45 5.62 3.15
C GLY A 232 10.91 5.63 3.09
N GLY A 233 10.37 6.17 2.00
CA GLY A 233 8.95 6.55 1.84
C GLY A 233 7.91 5.44 1.77
N ASN A 234 8.23 4.21 2.21
CA ASN A 234 7.31 3.06 2.16
C ASN A 234 6.60 2.77 3.48
N SER A 235 7.22 3.10 4.62
CA SER A 235 6.62 3.02 5.96
C SER A 235 7.35 3.97 6.92
N ASN A 236 6.65 4.47 7.94
CA ASN A 236 7.28 5.28 8.99
C ASN A 236 7.76 4.37 10.12
N LEU A 237 9.05 4.44 10.44
CA LEU A 237 9.67 3.61 11.47
C LEU A 237 9.92 4.41 12.75
N TYR A 238 9.51 3.86 13.89
CA TYR A 238 9.73 4.41 15.21
C TYR A 238 10.48 3.43 16.10
N LYS A 239 11.53 3.90 16.76
CA LYS A 239 12.23 3.15 17.80
C LYS A 239 11.55 3.41 19.14
N ILE A 240 11.02 2.36 19.78
CA ILE A 240 10.29 2.47 21.04
C ILE A 240 11.03 1.70 22.14
N ASN A 241 11.46 2.42 23.18
CA ASN A 241 11.92 1.83 24.43
C ASN A 241 10.74 1.67 25.38
N ALA A 242 10.40 0.44 25.76
CA ALA A 242 9.25 0.16 26.61
C ALA A 242 9.62 -0.04 28.09
N SER A 243 8.61 0.02 28.95
CA SER A 243 8.72 -0.17 30.41
C SER A 243 9.30 -1.52 30.84
N ASN A 244 9.21 -2.55 30.00
CA ASN A 244 9.84 -3.86 30.22
C ASN A 244 11.36 -3.88 29.91
N LYS A 245 11.95 -2.71 29.58
CA LYS A 245 13.37 -2.52 29.21
C LYS A 245 13.75 -3.09 27.83
N ASN A 246 12.79 -3.58 27.05
CA ASN A 246 13.03 -3.98 25.67
C ASN A 246 12.88 -2.80 24.71
N CYS A 247 13.49 -2.93 23.54
CA CYS A 247 13.39 -1.98 22.44
C CYS A 247 12.65 -2.63 21.26
N TYR A 248 11.76 -1.86 20.64
CA TYR A 248 10.89 -2.30 19.56
C TYR A 248 11.03 -1.38 18.35
N ALA A 249 10.80 -1.94 17.17
CA ALA A 249 10.54 -1.22 15.93
C ALA A 249 9.02 -1.19 15.73
N ALA A 250 8.44 0.01 15.70
CA ALA A 250 7.04 0.23 15.34
C ALA A 250 7.00 0.76 13.91
N LYS A 251 6.41 0.01 12.99
CA LYS A 251 6.26 0.39 11.57
C LYS A 251 4.81 0.75 11.29
N VAL A 252 4.58 2.00 10.88
CA VAL A 252 3.27 2.47 10.40
C VAL A 252 3.28 2.43 8.88
N TYR A 253 2.38 1.63 8.30
CA TYR A 253 2.28 1.46 6.85
C TYR A 253 1.25 2.45 6.27
N PRO A 254 1.47 2.97 5.06
CA PRO A 254 0.48 3.77 4.35
C PRO A 254 -0.65 2.88 3.82
N ASP A 255 -1.86 3.44 3.72
CA ASP A 255 -3.12 2.79 3.29
C ASP A 255 -3.17 2.32 1.81
N LYS A 256 -2.02 2.11 1.16
CA LYS A 256 -1.95 1.78 -0.27
C LYS A 256 -1.39 0.39 -0.50
N SER A 257 -2.28 -0.57 -0.75
CA SER A 257 -1.95 -1.74 -1.56
C SER A 257 -2.85 -1.80 -2.79
N ASP A 258 -2.25 -1.55 -3.96
CA ASP A 258 -2.93 -1.62 -5.27
C ASP A 258 -3.52 -3.01 -5.58
N ASN A 259 -3.06 -4.05 -4.87
CA ASN A 259 -3.42 -5.46 -5.11
C ASN A 259 -4.19 -6.10 -3.94
N GLY A 260 -4.83 -5.30 -3.09
CA GLY A 260 -5.74 -5.80 -2.04
C GLY A 260 -5.10 -6.53 -0.85
N THR A 261 -3.77 -6.60 -0.75
CA THR A 261 -3.05 -7.19 0.40
C THR A 261 -2.22 -6.12 1.11
N SER A 262 -2.51 -5.84 2.37
CA SER A 262 -1.82 -4.80 3.17
C SER A 262 -0.31 -5.10 3.27
N ARG A 263 0.52 -4.06 3.14
CA ARG A 263 2.00 -4.15 3.32
C ARG A 263 2.35 -4.72 4.69
N LEU A 264 1.61 -4.31 5.72
CA LEU A 264 1.71 -4.86 7.07
C LEU A 264 1.54 -6.37 7.07
N GLN A 265 0.45 -6.86 6.48
CA GLN A 265 0.14 -8.29 6.45
C GLN A 265 1.22 -9.07 5.70
N LYS A 266 1.68 -8.53 4.57
CA LYS A 266 2.74 -9.16 3.77
C LYS A 266 4.03 -9.25 4.57
N GLU A 267 4.51 -8.17 5.17
CA GLU A 267 5.75 -8.18 5.98
C GLU A 267 5.62 -9.09 7.20
N TYR A 268 4.56 -8.93 7.99
CA TYR A 268 4.38 -9.67 9.24
C TYR A 268 4.31 -11.18 9.00
N ARG A 269 3.48 -11.62 8.04
CA ARG A 269 3.35 -13.05 7.70
C ARG A 269 4.62 -13.62 7.07
N SER A 270 5.36 -12.82 6.30
CA SER A 270 6.62 -13.26 5.70
C SER A 270 7.67 -13.51 6.77
N ILE A 271 7.79 -12.63 7.76
CA ILE A 271 8.70 -12.82 8.89
C ILE A 271 8.29 -14.06 9.70
N GLU A 272 7.01 -14.22 10.05
CA GLU A 272 6.53 -15.42 10.75
C GLU A 272 6.86 -16.71 9.99
N PHE A 273 6.64 -16.70 8.67
CA PHE A 273 6.96 -17.83 7.80
C PHE A 273 8.46 -18.15 7.80
N LEU A 274 9.32 -17.14 7.66
CA LEU A 274 10.77 -17.31 7.65
C LEU A 274 11.27 -17.82 9.01
N GLN A 275 10.72 -17.31 10.12
CA GLN A 275 11.04 -17.79 11.48
C GLN A 275 10.62 -19.26 11.68
N ALA A 276 9.45 -19.64 11.19
CA ALA A 276 8.99 -21.03 11.22
C ALA A 276 9.90 -21.98 10.39
N ASN A 277 10.67 -21.44 9.45
CA ASN A 277 11.69 -22.15 8.67
C ASN A 277 13.12 -21.91 9.19
N ASN A 278 13.28 -21.54 10.46
CA ASN A 278 14.57 -21.37 11.15
C ASN A 278 15.48 -20.28 10.54
N VAL A 279 14.91 -19.27 9.91
CA VAL A 279 15.64 -18.05 9.54
C VAL A 279 15.78 -17.18 10.79
N THR A 280 17.02 -16.93 11.20
CA THR A 280 17.35 -16.23 12.46
C THR A 280 17.94 -14.84 12.25
N ASN A 281 18.39 -14.55 11.04
CA ASN A 281 19.02 -13.28 10.66
C ASN A 281 17.99 -12.28 10.09
N ILE A 282 16.85 -12.18 10.77
CA ILE A 282 15.71 -11.29 10.48
C ILE A 282 15.12 -10.78 11.81
N PRO A 283 14.33 -9.69 11.82
CA PRO A 283 13.58 -9.26 12.99
C PRO A 283 12.59 -10.34 13.47
N THR A 284 12.20 -10.28 14.73
CA THR A 284 11.11 -11.08 15.29
C THR A 284 9.81 -10.29 15.33
N THR A 285 8.70 -10.90 14.93
CA THR A 285 7.36 -10.33 15.11
C THR A 285 6.98 -10.28 16.59
N VAL A 286 6.24 -9.25 16.99
CA VAL A 286 5.73 -9.11 18.36
C VAL A 286 4.20 -9.05 18.36
N ILE A 287 3.63 -8.08 17.64
CA ILE A 287 2.19 -7.95 17.42
C ILE A 287 1.94 -7.03 16.22
N SER A 288 0.82 -7.21 15.53
CA SER A 288 0.32 -6.29 14.51
C SER A 288 -1.12 -5.89 14.79
N ASP A 289 -1.50 -4.68 14.38
CA ASP A 289 -2.88 -4.20 14.37
C ASP A 289 -3.23 -3.71 12.96
N GLU A 290 -4.13 -4.43 12.30
CA GLU A 290 -4.55 -4.15 10.91
C GLU A 290 -5.40 -2.89 10.80
N ALA A 291 -6.13 -2.50 11.84
CA ALA A 291 -6.92 -1.28 11.80
C ALA A 291 -6.01 -0.04 11.82
N LEU A 292 -4.88 -0.15 12.53
CA LEU A 292 -3.89 0.93 12.65
C LEU A 292 -2.78 0.87 11.61
N ASP A 293 -2.77 -0.15 10.74
CA ASP A 293 -1.64 -0.46 9.86
C ASP A 293 -0.30 -0.37 10.60
N LEU A 294 -0.25 -0.97 11.81
CA LEU A 294 0.87 -0.89 12.72
C LEU A 294 1.46 -2.28 12.98
N GLY A 295 2.72 -2.48 12.62
CA GLY A 295 3.49 -3.67 12.94
C GLY A 295 4.53 -3.39 14.02
N ILE A 296 4.58 -4.23 15.05
CA ILE A 296 5.59 -4.18 16.11
C ILE A 296 6.54 -5.37 15.97
N TYR A 297 7.83 -5.06 15.89
CA TYR A 297 8.92 -6.01 15.72
C TYR A 297 10.00 -5.79 16.79
N SER A 298 10.86 -6.78 16.98
CA SER A 298 12.09 -6.60 17.77
C SER A 298 12.98 -5.52 17.13
N TRP A 299 13.52 -4.60 17.93
CA TRP A 299 14.51 -3.66 17.43
C TRP A 299 15.84 -4.37 17.13
N VAL A 300 16.36 -4.19 15.92
CA VAL A 300 17.68 -4.69 15.52
C VAL A 300 18.71 -3.59 15.79
N ASN A 301 19.63 -3.85 16.71
CA ASN A 301 20.80 -2.97 16.91
C ASN A 301 21.90 -3.36 15.93
N GLY A 302 22.58 -2.36 15.37
CA GLY A 302 23.71 -2.55 14.46
C GLY A 302 23.99 -1.31 13.64
N GLU A 303 24.87 -1.45 12.67
CA GLU A 303 25.31 -0.39 11.76
C GLU A 303 24.61 -0.51 10.40
N ILE A 304 24.29 0.63 9.79
CA ILE A 304 23.80 0.68 8.41
C ILE A 304 24.99 0.45 7.48
N ILE A 305 24.78 -0.32 6.42
CA ILE A 305 25.83 -0.64 5.45
C ILE A 305 25.83 0.43 4.35
N GLU A 306 26.70 1.44 4.50
CA GLU A 306 26.92 2.45 3.44
C GLU A 306 27.85 1.96 2.33
N LYS A 307 28.75 1.03 2.69
CA LYS A 307 29.67 0.33 1.82
C LYS A 307 29.80 -1.11 2.32
N SER A 308 29.51 -2.05 1.44
CA SER A 308 29.69 -3.48 1.68
C SER A 308 31.13 -3.91 1.45
N ASP A 309 31.50 -5.03 2.06
CA ASP A 309 32.67 -5.81 1.72
C ASP A 309 32.28 -7.22 1.22
N LEU A 310 33.29 -8.03 0.91
CA LEU A 310 33.09 -9.38 0.40
C LEU A 310 32.41 -10.32 1.42
N ASP A 311 32.59 -10.08 2.73
CA ASP A 311 31.92 -10.88 3.75
C ASP A 311 30.43 -10.56 3.80
N ASP A 312 30.06 -9.27 3.75
CA ASP A 312 28.66 -8.87 3.63
C ASP A 312 28.00 -9.50 2.39
N LEU A 313 28.71 -9.52 1.26
CA LEU A 313 28.21 -10.10 0.01
C LEU A 313 28.03 -11.61 0.11
N LYS A 314 28.95 -12.32 0.78
CA LYS A 314 28.79 -13.76 1.07
C LYS A 314 27.56 -14.03 1.92
N GLN A 315 27.32 -13.22 2.95
CA GLN A 315 26.15 -13.38 3.81
C GLN A 315 24.83 -13.10 3.06
N ALA A 316 24.84 -12.17 2.09
CA ALA A 316 23.71 -11.95 1.20
C ALA A 316 23.45 -13.16 0.29
N VAL A 317 24.51 -13.75 -0.29
CA VAL A 317 24.43 -14.99 -1.08
C VAL A 317 23.89 -16.16 -0.24
N ASP A 318 24.41 -16.35 0.98
CA ASP A 318 23.95 -17.40 1.91
C ASP A 318 22.47 -17.23 2.27
N PHE A 319 22.00 -15.99 2.41
CA PHE A 319 20.59 -15.71 2.66
C PHE A 319 19.71 -16.09 1.47
N VAL A 320 20.12 -15.75 0.24
CA VAL A 320 19.40 -16.15 -0.99
C VAL A 320 19.37 -17.67 -1.14
N GLN A 321 20.50 -18.35 -0.91
CA GLN A 321 20.56 -19.81 -0.91
C GLN A 321 19.55 -20.41 0.08
N LYS A 322 19.45 -19.86 1.29
CA LYS A 322 18.48 -20.30 2.29
C LYS A 322 17.03 -20.07 1.84
N LEU A 323 16.72 -18.92 1.24
CA LEU A 323 15.38 -18.67 0.66
C LEU A 323 15.05 -19.66 -0.46
N TYR A 324 16.03 -19.96 -1.31
CA TYR A 324 15.89 -20.93 -2.38
C TYR A 324 15.59 -22.34 -1.83
N GLU A 325 16.30 -22.79 -0.81
CA GLU A 325 16.05 -24.07 -0.13
C GLU A 325 14.65 -24.13 0.48
N ILE A 326 14.23 -23.05 1.17
CA ILE A 326 12.89 -22.95 1.77
C ILE A 326 11.80 -22.99 0.69
N SER A 327 12.06 -22.37 -0.48
CA SER A 327 11.12 -22.37 -1.61
C SER A 327 10.79 -23.80 -2.08
N LYS A 328 11.71 -24.77 -1.93
CA LYS A 328 11.46 -26.17 -2.30
C LYS A 328 10.60 -26.94 -1.29
N SER A 329 10.28 -26.34 -0.14
CA SER A 329 9.41 -26.95 0.86
C SER A 329 7.93 -26.84 0.47
N SER A 330 7.10 -27.79 0.93
CA SER A 330 5.65 -27.74 0.72
C SER A 330 4.98 -26.55 1.42
N ASN A 331 5.62 -25.97 2.44
CA ASN A 331 5.04 -24.90 3.24
C ASN A 331 5.02 -23.56 2.50
N ALA A 332 5.91 -23.36 1.53
CA ALA A 332 6.00 -22.12 0.76
C ALA A 332 4.83 -21.92 -0.22
N LYS A 333 4.06 -22.99 -0.53
CA LYS A 333 2.97 -22.97 -1.52
C LYS A 333 1.81 -22.01 -1.20
N TYR A 334 1.66 -21.61 0.06
CA TYR A 334 0.59 -20.73 0.50
C TYR A 334 0.95 -19.24 0.43
N LEU A 335 2.20 -18.91 0.12
CA LEU A 335 2.63 -17.53 -0.10
C LEU A 335 2.13 -17.04 -1.47
N GLY A 336 1.77 -15.76 -1.53
CA GLY A 336 1.49 -15.10 -2.80
C GLY A 336 2.77 -14.65 -3.53
N CYS A 337 2.61 -14.06 -4.69
CA CYS A 337 3.73 -13.46 -5.43
C CYS A 337 4.33 -12.27 -4.69
N ALA A 338 5.63 -12.07 -4.91
CA ALA A 338 6.32 -10.84 -4.55
C ALA A 338 5.63 -9.65 -5.21
N THR A 339 5.76 -8.47 -4.61
CA THR A 339 5.16 -7.27 -5.20
C THR A 339 5.81 -6.99 -6.56
N GLU A 340 4.97 -6.87 -7.58
CA GLU A 340 5.37 -6.72 -8.98
C GLU A 340 6.33 -7.83 -9.47
N ALA A 341 6.06 -9.07 -9.06
CA ALA A 341 6.73 -10.25 -9.59
C ALA A 341 6.66 -10.27 -11.13
N CYS A 342 7.72 -10.79 -11.75
CA CYS A 342 7.82 -10.95 -13.20
C CYS A 342 8.13 -12.41 -13.47
N LEU A 343 7.09 -13.21 -13.72
CA LEU A 343 7.24 -14.64 -14.00
C LEU A 343 7.44 -14.91 -15.49
N SER A 344 7.21 -13.91 -16.34
CA SER A 344 7.51 -13.98 -17.78
C SER A 344 8.16 -12.70 -18.31
N ALA A 345 8.77 -12.79 -19.49
CA ALA A 345 9.23 -11.60 -20.22
C ALA A 345 8.07 -10.64 -20.50
N ASN A 346 6.91 -11.18 -20.85
CA ASN A 346 5.69 -10.40 -21.11
C ASN A 346 5.21 -9.63 -19.88
N ASP A 347 5.32 -10.18 -18.66
CA ASP A 347 5.02 -9.47 -17.42
C ASP A 347 5.91 -8.24 -17.25
N LEU A 348 7.23 -8.41 -17.46
CA LEU A 348 8.19 -7.34 -17.33
C LEU A 348 7.93 -6.23 -18.34
N VAL A 349 7.71 -6.58 -19.62
CA VAL A 349 7.38 -5.62 -20.68
C VAL A 349 6.09 -4.87 -20.33
N THR A 350 5.03 -5.59 -19.96
CA THR A 350 3.75 -4.99 -19.59
C THR A 350 3.89 -4.02 -18.41
N GLN A 351 4.68 -4.38 -17.39
CA GLN A 351 4.93 -3.52 -16.24
C GLN A 351 5.70 -2.25 -16.63
N VAL A 352 6.71 -2.36 -17.49
CA VAL A 352 7.49 -1.19 -17.96
C VAL A 352 6.63 -0.28 -18.83
N GLU A 353 5.85 -0.83 -19.76
CA GLU A 353 4.94 -0.04 -20.62
C GLU A 353 3.88 0.71 -19.80
N LYS A 354 3.26 0.05 -18.81
CA LYS A 354 2.34 0.72 -17.87
C LYS A 354 3.01 1.89 -17.13
N ARG A 355 4.29 1.78 -16.78
CA ARG A 355 5.05 2.87 -16.15
C ARG A 355 5.33 4.00 -17.12
N ILE A 356 5.68 3.69 -18.37
CA ILE A 356 5.82 4.70 -19.44
C ILE A 356 4.50 5.46 -19.57
N ASP A 357 3.37 4.77 -19.72
CA ASP A 357 2.05 5.40 -19.86
C ASP A 357 1.71 6.31 -18.68
N LYS A 358 1.97 5.84 -17.44
CA LYS A 358 1.74 6.63 -16.23
C LYS A 358 2.57 7.91 -16.22
N LEU A 359 3.85 7.84 -16.55
CA LEU A 359 4.73 9.02 -16.62
C LEU A 359 4.37 9.93 -17.81
N MET A 360 3.98 9.36 -18.95
CA MET A 360 3.52 10.14 -20.11
C MET A 360 2.27 10.95 -19.78
N SER A 361 1.36 10.42 -18.94
CA SER A 361 0.10 11.10 -18.58
C SER A 361 0.28 12.45 -17.87
N ILE A 362 1.44 12.68 -17.24
CA ILE A 362 1.77 13.92 -16.53
C ILE A 362 2.72 14.84 -17.32
N THR A 363 3.15 14.44 -18.52
CA THR A 363 4.17 15.20 -19.28
C THR A 363 3.70 16.58 -19.73
N THR A 364 2.39 16.84 -19.73
CA THR A 364 1.84 18.19 -19.98
C THR A 364 2.28 19.22 -18.94
N GLU A 365 2.68 18.77 -17.75
CA GLU A 365 3.17 19.62 -16.66
C GLU A 365 4.69 19.73 -16.64
N TYR A 366 5.41 18.82 -17.33
CA TYR A 366 6.87 18.69 -17.26
C TYR A 366 7.49 18.45 -18.65
N ASP A 367 7.79 19.52 -19.38
CA ASP A 367 8.41 19.43 -20.71
C ASP A 367 9.75 18.68 -20.70
N VAL A 368 10.58 18.85 -19.66
CA VAL A 368 11.88 18.16 -19.55
C VAL A 368 11.72 16.63 -19.45
N LEU A 369 10.69 16.16 -18.74
CA LEU A 369 10.36 14.75 -18.65
C LEU A 369 9.90 14.22 -20.02
N LYS A 370 9.05 15.00 -20.71
CA LYS A 370 8.56 14.64 -22.05
C LYS A 370 9.69 14.41 -23.03
N HIS A 371 10.63 15.36 -23.13
CA HIS A 371 11.77 15.25 -24.04
C HIS A 371 12.64 14.04 -23.68
N PHE A 372 12.92 13.81 -22.40
CA PHE A 372 13.66 12.62 -21.99
C PHE A 372 12.96 11.30 -22.40
N LEU A 373 11.66 11.19 -22.16
CA LEU A 373 10.91 9.97 -22.48
C LEU A 373 10.85 9.74 -24.00
N VAL A 374 10.46 10.75 -24.77
CA VAL A 374 10.22 10.65 -26.22
C VAL A 374 11.53 10.54 -27.00
N ASP A 375 12.54 11.34 -26.65
CA ASP A 375 13.76 11.45 -27.48
C ASP A 375 14.82 10.42 -27.09
N ARG A 376 14.69 9.77 -25.91
CA ARG A 376 15.74 8.88 -25.39
C ARG A 376 15.23 7.58 -24.81
N PHE A 377 14.30 7.62 -23.84
CA PHE A 377 13.91 6.40 -23.13
C PHE A 377 13.11 5.44 -24.02
N ILE A 378 12.04 5.93 -24.66
CA ILE A 378 11.14 5.11 -25.47
C ILE A 378 11.86 4.50 -26.69
N PRO A 379 12.70 5.25 -27.46
CA PRO A 379 13.47 4.65 -28.55
C PRO A 379 14.36 3.49 -28.09
N LEU A 380 15.11 3.67 -26.99
CA LEU A 380 15.96 2.61 -26.45
C LEU A 380 15.16 1.41 -25.95
N TRP A 381 14.00 1.66 -25.33
CA TRP A 381 13.08 0.59 -24.91
C TRP A 381 12.55 -0.21 -26.11
N GLN A 382 12.19 0.46 -27.20
CA GLN A 382 11.73 -0.19 -28.43
C GLN A 382 12.83 -1.04 -29.06
N ASP A 383 14.06 -0.53 -29.14
CA ASP A 383 15.20 -1.29 -29.63
C ASP A 383 15.44 -2.55 -28.77
N LEU A 384 15.38 -2.43 -27.45
CA LEU A 384 15.52 -3.58 -26.54
C LEU A 384 14.45 -4.64 -26.77
N VAL A 385 13.18 -4.23 -26.89
CA VAL A 385 12.07 -5.15 -27.17
C VAL A 385 12.24 -5.81 -28.53
N GLU A 386 12.67 -5.07 -29.56
CA GLU A 386 12.86 -5.60 -30.91
C GLU A 386 14.00 -6.64 -30.97
N TYR A 387 15.13 -6.36 -30.30
CA TYR A 387 16.36 -7.14 -30.49
C TYR A 387 16.70 -8.12 -29.36
N ALA A 388 16.23 -7.92 -28.13
CA ALA A 388 16.59 -8.76 -26.98
C ALA A 388 15.42 -9.58 -26.41
N PHE A 389 14.17 -9.28 -26.77
CA PHE A 389 13.02 -10.04 -26.26
C PHE A 389 13.05 -11.51 -26.70
N ASP A 390 13.49 -11.78 -27.92
CA ASP A 390 13.56 -13.14 -28.46
C ASP A 390 14.76 -13.94 -27.95
N GLU A 391 15.71 -13.31 -27.25
CA GLU A 391 16.79 -14.00 -26.53
C GLU A 391 16.30 -14.61 -25.21
N TRP A 392 15.18 -14.11 -24.67
CA TRP A 392 14.54 -14.70 -23.49
C TRP A 392 14.03 -16.11 -23.83
N PRO A 393 14.33 -17.15 -23.04
CA PRO A 393 13.90 -18.52 -23.31
C PRO A 393 12.39 -18.66 -23.53
N SER A 394 11.97 -19.38 -24.57
CA SER A 394 10.55 -19.55 -24.89
C SER A 394 9.75 -20.22 -23.77
N SER A 395 10.43 -20.94 -22.87
CA SER A 395 9.87 -21.57 -21.66
C SER A 395 9.26 -20.61 -20.65
N SER A 396 9.61 -19.32 -20.70
CA SER A 396 9.13 -18.26 -19.79
C SER A 396 8.98 -16.90 -20.48
N ARG A 397 8.89 -16.88 -21.82
CA ARG A 397 8.76 -15.62 -22.58
C ARG A 397 7.33 -15.07 -22.50
N TYR A 398 6.34 -15.94 -22.74
CA TYR A 398 4.92 -15.58 -22.79
C TYR A 398 4.12 -16.20 -21.65
N ASP A 399 4.47 -17.42 -21.25
CA ASP A 399 3.83 -18.12 -20.13
C ASP A 399 4.64 -17.91 -18.84
N ASP A 400 3.96 -17.99 -17.69
CA ASP A 400 4.59 -17.92 -16.38
C ASP A 400 5.66 -18.99 -16.20
N LEU A 401 6.79 -18.60 -15.62
CA LEU A 401 7.86 -19.50 -15.21
C LEU A 401 7.30 -20.61 -14.32
N LYS A 402 7.70 -21.85 -14.59
CA LYS A 402 7.30 -22.99 -13.78
C LYS A 402 7.67 -22.79 -12.31
N VAL A 403 6.76 -23.14 -11.41
CA VAL A 403 6.93 -23.02 -9.95
C VAL A 403 8.22 -23.67 -9.44
N GLU A 404 8.66 -24.77 -10.06
CA GLU A 404 9.91 -25.45 -9.69
C GLU A 404 11.19 -24.63 -9.94
N TYR A 405 11.12 -23.60 -10.78
CA TYR A 405 12.21 -22.67 -11.09
C TYR A 405 12.04 -21.29 -10.45
N GLN A 406 10.91 -21.03 -9.79
CA GLN A 406 10.71 -19.82 -9.00
C GLN A 406 11.46 -19.89 -7.66
N THR A 407 11.60 -18.74 -7.01
CA THR A 407 12.18 -18.63 -5.66
C THR A 407 11.35 -17.68 -4.78
N LEU A 408 11.63 -17.72 -3.47
CA LEU A 408 11.14 -16.71 -2.54
C LEU A 408 12.07 -15.49 -2.59
N SER A 409 11.48 -14.32 -2.79
CA SER A 409 12.21 -13.07 -3.00
C SER A 409 11.68 -11.98 -2.06
N PRO A 410 12.56 -11.24 -1.35
CA PRO A 410 12.19 -9.99 -0.69
C PRO A 410 11.78 -8.87 -1.65
N SER A 411 12.01 -9.02 -2.96
CA SER A 411 11.83 -8.03 -4.03
C SER A 411 12.78 -6.84 -3.90
N ASP A 412 12.78 -6.12 -2.77
CA ASP A 412 13.68 -5.00 -2.47
C ASP A 412 14.92 -5.47 -1.68
N PHE A 413 15.65 -6.45 -2.23
CA PHE A 413 16.79 -7.06 -1.57
C PHE A 413 18.09 -6.29 -1.83
N GLY A 414 18.83 -5.96 -0.77
CA GLY A 414 20.11 -5.25 -0.87
C GLY A 414 20.63 -4.78 0.49
N PHE A 415 21.81 -4.17 0.50
CA PHE A 415 22.46 -3.71 1.74
C PHE A 415 21.77 -2.52 2.41
N HIS A 416 20.96 -1.76 1.66
CA HIS A 416 20.10 -0.72 2.23
C HIS A 416 19.04 -1.29 3.18
N ASN A 417 18.64 -2.55 2.96
CA ASN A 417 17.70 -3.31 3.79
C ASN A 417 18.43 -4.37 4.63
N ALA A 418 19.69 -4.12 4.98
CA ALA A 418 20.48 -4.94 5.89
C ALA A 418 21.10 -4.10 7.02
N ILE A 419 21.27 -4.73 8.18
CA ILE A 419 21.90 -4.14 9.37
C ILE A 419 23.07 -5.04 9.77
N ARG A 420 24.27 -4.46 9.82
CA ARG A 420 25.47 -5.16 10.26
C ARG A 420 25.52 -5.23 11.77
N GLN A 421 25.50 -6.44 12.30
CA GLN A 421 25.92 -6.76 13.67
C GLN A 421 27.35 -7.32 13.62
N SER A 422 28.04 -7.39 14.76
CA SER A 422 29.48 -7.67 14.84
C SER A 422 30.02 -8.65 13.79
N ASP A 423 29.40 -9.83 13.66
CA ASP A 423 29.81 -10.87 12.70
C ASP A 423 28.62 -11.40 11.86
N SER A 424 27.53 -10.63 11.74
CA SER A 424 26.34 -11.10 11.00
C SER A 424 25.48 -9.98 10.44
N LEU A 425 24.91 -10.20 9.26
CA LEU A 425 23.89 -9.35 8.68
C LEU A 425 22.49 -9.76 9.12
N VAL A 426 21.68 -8.79 9.52
CA VAL A 426 20.24 -8.97 9.72
C VAL A 426 19.50 -8.26 8.59
N PHE A 427 18.73 -9.02 7.80
CA PHE A 427 17.93 -8.49 6.71
C PHE A 427 16.57 -8.01 7.23
N VAL A 428 16.10 -6.87 6.73
CA VAL A 428 14.86 -6.21 7.17
C VAL A 428 13.99 -5.84 5.97
N ASP A 429 12.80 -5.28 6.22
CA ASP A 429 11.88 -4.75 5.22
C ASP A 429 11.34 -5.81 4.22
N PHE A 430 10.53 -6.74 4.73
CA PHE A 430 9.90 -7.82 3.96
C PHE A 430 8.51 -7.49 3.40
N GLU A 431 8.12 -6.21 3.33
CA GLU A 431 6.79 -5.78 2.87
C GLU A 431 6.48 -6.07 1.40
N TYR A 432 7.48 -6.47 0.62
CA TYR A 432 7.34 -6.85 -0.79
C TYR A 432 7.56 -8.35 -1.06
N PHE A 433 7.77 -9.14 0.00
CA PHE A 433 8.15 -10.54 -0.08
C PHE A 433 7.11 -11.44 -0.77
N GLY A 434 7.58 -12.47 -1.48
CA GLY A 434 6.76 -13.53 -2.05
C GLY A 434 7.47 -14.32 -3.15
N TRP A 435 6.70 -15.08 -3.95
CA TRP A 435 7.21 -15.82 -5.10
C TRP A 435 7.56 -14.91 -6.28
N ASP A 436 8.70 -15.17 -6.92
CA ASP A 436 9.17 -14.43 -8.09
C ASP A 436 10.12 -15.29 -8.95
N ASP A 437 10.47 -14.79 -10.13
CA ASP A 437 11.59 -15.31 -10.92
C ASP A 437 12.92 -14.89 -10.26
N PRO A 438 13.84 -15.83 -9.94
CA PRO A 438 15.15 -15.49 -9.38
C PRO A 438 15.98 -14.52 -10.24
N VAL A 439 15.72 -14.39 -11.54
CA VAL A 439 16.42 -13.40 -12.39
C VAL A 439 16.10 -11.97 -11.96
N LYS A 440 14.87 -11.70 -11.48
CA LYS A 440 14.48 -10.38 -10.98
C LYS A 440 15.28 -10.01 -9.74
N LEU A 441 15.34 -10.89 -8.75
CA LEU A 441 16.15 -10.71 -7.54
C LEU A 441 17.61 -10.44 -7.90
N THR A 442 18.14 -11.20 -8.85
CA THR A 442 19.54 -11.10 -9.28
C THR A 442 19.83 -9.76 -9.95
N ALA A 443 18.99 -9.36 -10.91
CA ALA A 443 19.15 -8.12 -11.65
C ALA A 443 18.85 -6.88 -10.80
N ASP A 444 17.80 -6.90 -9.98
CA ASP A 444 17.43 -5.79 -9.11
C ASP A 444 18.55 -5.48 -8.12
N PHE A 445 19.20 -6.49 -7.52
CA PHE A 445 20.35 -6.27 -6.62
C PHE A 445 21.51 -5.51 -7.31
N MET A 446 21.71 -5.71 -8.61
CA MET A 446 22.75 -5.03 -9.39
C MET A 446 22.34 -3.62 -9.81
N TRP A 447 21.07 -3.43 -10.19
CA TRP A 447 20.55 -2.15 -10.68
C TRP A 447 20.08 -1.20 -9.59
N HIS A 448 19.84 -1.70 -8.38
CA HIS A 448 19.28 -0.90 -7.30
C HIS A 448 20.21 0.30 -6.96
N PRO A 449 19.70 1.54 -6.88
CA PRO A 449 20.53 2.74 -6.78
C PRO A 449 21.33 2.86 -5.47
N ALA A 450 20.91 2.15 -4.42
CA ALA A 450 21.67 2.08 -3.17
C ALA A 450 22.84 1.09 -3.21
N MET A 451 22.90 0.24 -4.23
CA MET A 451 23.92 -0.79 -4.37
C MET A 451 25.14 -0.19 -5.06
N LYS A 452 26.25 -0.11 -4.32
CA LYS A 452 27.53 0.43 -4.78
C LYS A 452 28.52 -0.71 -5.02
N LEU A 453 28.15 -1.60 -5.93
CA LEU A 453 28.98 -2.75 -6.28
C LEU A 453 30.07 -2.30 -7.25
N ASP A 454 31.30 -2.75 -7.04
CA ASP A 454 32.32 -2.66 -8.07
C ASP A 454 32.19 -3.85 -9.06
N VAL A 455 33.08 -3.90 -10.05
CA VAL A 455 33.05 -4.94 -11.09
C VAL A 455 33.31 -6.32 -10.49
N GLU A 456 34.18 -6.44 -9.50
CA GLU A 456 34.52 -7.74 -8.89
C GLU A 456 33.35 -8.26 -8.06
N ASP A 457 32.73 -7.41 -7.24
CA ASP A 457 31.54 -7.73 -6.45
C ASP A 457 30.34 -8.09 -7.35
N SER A 458 30.15 -7.34 -8.44
CA SER A 458 29.09 -7.61 -9.43
C SER A 458 29.24 -8.98 -10.09
N LEU A 459 30.46 -9.32 -10.50
CA LEU A 459 30.77 -10.63 -11.10
C LEU A 459 30.63 -11.76 -10.08
N TYR A 460 31.05 -11.54 -8.83
CA TYR A 460 30.89 -12.51 -7.76
C TYR A 460 29.41 -12.79 -7.47
N TRP A 461 28.58 -11.74 -7.37
CA TRP A 461 27.14 -11.85 -7.16
C TRP A 461 26.48 -12.64 -8.28
N GLU A 462 26.69 -12.23 -9.54
CA GLU A 462 26.09 -12.86 -10.72
C GLU A 462 26.45 -14.34 -10.80
N LYS A 463 27.74 -14.67 -10.64
CA LYS A 463 28.21 -16.07 -10.62
C LYS A 463 27.57 -16.87 -9.49
N SER A 464 27.46 -16.29 -8.30
CA SER A 464 26.86 -16.97 -7.15
C SER A 464 25.38 -17.28 -7.41
N MET A 465 24.62 -16.37 -8.04
CA MET A 465 23.23 -16.63 -8.39
C MET A 465 23.10 -17.72 -9.45
N ILE A 466 23.95 -17.72 -10.48
CA ILE A 466 24.01 -18.80 -11.48
C ILE A 466 24.25 -20.16 -10.81
N ASP A 467 25.18 -20.22 -9.84
CA ASP A 467 25.46 -21.45 -9.09
C ASP A 467 24.26 -21.91 -8.24
N ILE A 468 23.61 -20.99 -7.50
CA ILE A 468 22.44 -21.28 -6.65
C ILE A 468 21.27 -21.82 -7.47
N PHE A 469 20.96 -21.17 -8.59
CA PHE A 469 19.79 -21.48 -9.42
C PHE A 469 20.08 -22.46 -10.57
N SER A 470 21.26 -23.11 -10.56
CA SER A 470 21.74 -24.02 -11.61
C SER A 470 20.85 -25.22 -11.94
N SER A 471 19.85 -25.53 -11.11
CA SER A 471 18.83 -26.55 -11.44
C SER A 471 17.84 -26.09 -12.52
N ASP A 472 17.71 -24.78 -12.75
CA ASP A 472 17.00 -24.23 -13.89
C ASP A 472 17.98 -24.09 -15.06
N PRO A 473 17.84 -24.90 -16.13
CA PRO A 473 18.76 -24.87 -17.26
C PRO A 473 18.71 -23.56 -18.06
N ASP A 474 17.62 -22.80 -17.93
CA ASP A 474 17.38 -21.57 -18.68
C ASP A 474 17.75 -20.31 -17.86
N PHE A 475 18.15 -20.45 -16.59
CA PHE A 475 18.37 -19.32 -15.69
C PHE A 475 19.40 -18.30 -16.22
N GLU A 476 20.59 -18.77 -16.62
CA GLU A 476 21.68 -17.90 -17.07
C GLU A 476 21.29 -17.14 -18.35
N GLN A 477 20.72 -17.85 -19.33
CA GLN A 477 20.22 -17.23 -20.56
C GLN A 477 19.14 -16.18 -20.24
N ARG A 478 18.19 -16.53 -19.36
CA ARG A 478 17.10 -15.64 -18.96
C ARG A 478 17.62 -14.42 -18.20
N LEU A 479 18.62 -14.58 -17.34
CA LEU A 479 19.26 -13.47 -16.63
C LEU A 479 19.92 -12.50 -17.63
N HIS A 480 20.71 -13.00 -18.58
CA HIS A 480 21.37 -12.15 -19.56
C HIS A 480 20.37 -11.42 -20.48
N ALA A 481 19.31 -12.09 -20.93
CA ALA A 481 18.27 -11.47 -21.73
C ALA A 481 17.48 -10.41 -20.95
N SER A 482 17.20 -10.65 -19.66
CA SER A 482 16.34 -9.81 -18.82
C SER A 482 17.03 -8.60 -18.19
N LYS A 483 18.34 -8.69 -17.92
CA LYS A 483 19.10 -7.69 -17.18
C LYS A 483 19.00 -6.27 -17.77
N PRO A 484 19.10 -6.04 -19.10
CA PRO A 484 18.87 -4.72 -19.68
C PRO A 484 17.45 -4.17 -19.45
N PHE A 485 16.43 -5.03 -19.50
CA PHE A 485 15.03 -4.65 -19.28
C PHE A 485 14.80 -4.18 -17.82
N TYR A 486 15.41 -4.86 -16.85
CA TYR A 486 15.38 -4.42 -15.45
C TYR A 486 16.09 -3.08 -15.25
N GLY A 487 17.21 -2.85 -15.95
CA GLY A 487 17.88 -1.53 -15.94
C GLY A 487 16.97 -0.41 -16.43
N MET A 488 16.22 -0.64 -17.51
CA MET A 488 15.21 0.31 -18.01
C MET A 488 14.07 0.51 -17.01
N ARG A 489 13.59 -0.57 -16.37
CA ARG A 489 12.57 -0.49 -15.32
C ARG A 489 13.04 0.42 -14.17
N TRP A 490 14.27 0.27 -13.68
CA TRP A 490 14.84 1.14 -12.65
C TRP A 490 14.96 2.60 -13.10
N GLY A 491 15.30 2.82 -14.38
CA GLY A 491 15.27 4.15 -15.01
C GLY A 491 13.91 4.85 -14.89
N LEU A 492 12.80 4.12 -14.95
CA LEU A 492 11.45 4.67 -14.70
C LEU A 492 11.11 4.77 -13.22
N ILE A 493 11.55 3.83 -12.38
CA ILE A 493 11.27 3.83 -10.94
C ILE A 493 11.81 5.10 -10.28
N VAL A 494 13.02 5.56 -10.65
CA VAL A 494 13.57 6.82 -10.11
C VAL A 494 12.75 8.05 -10.54
N LEU A 495 12.02 7.96 -11.66
CA LEU A 495 11.12 9.01 -12.14
C LEU A 495 9.75 8.99 -11.47
N ASN A 496 9.43 8.01 -10.61
CA ASN A 496 8.19 8.02 -9.82
C ASN A 496 8.03 9.31 -9.01
N ARG A 497 9.13 10.04 -8.73
CA ARG A 497 9.11 11.34 -8.06
C ARG A 497 8.27 12.40 -8.79
N PHE A 498 8.13 12.29 -10.11
CA PHE A 498 7.26 13.19 -10.89
C PHE A 498 5.77 12.92 -10.68
N LEU A 499 5.41 11.74 -10.16
CA LEU A 499 4.01 11.37 -9.97
C LEU A 499 3.38 12.09 -8.77
N PRO A 500 2.13 12.59 -8.89
CA PRO A 500 1.45 13.33 -7.82
C PRO A 500 1.41 12.59 -6.48
N ASP A 501 1.21 11.27 -6.50
CA ASP A 501 1.20 10.40 -5.31
C ASP A 501 2.50 10.50 -4.50
N CYS A 502 3.65 10.66 -5.16
CA CYS A 502 4.95 10.76 -4.52
C CYS A 502 5.26 12.19 -4.07
N ILE A 503 4.72 13.20 -4.74
CA ILE A 503 4.85 14.61 -4.37
C ILE A 503 4.08 14.88 -3.07
N ALA A 504 2.86 14.33 -2.92
CA ALA A 504 2.06 14.45 -1.70
C ALA A 504 2.78 13.87 -0.47
N ASN A 505 3.39 12.68 -0.60
CA ASN A 505 4.15 12.02 0.48
C ASN A 505 5.38 12.82 0.95
N HIS A 506 5.97 13.66 0.08
CA HIS A 506 7.12 14.48 0.43
C HIS A 506 6.77 15.89 0.94
N LYS A 507 5.64 16.48 0.54
CA LYS A 507 5.14 17.70 1.19
C LYS A 507 4.83 17.47 2.67
N LEU A 508 4.60 16.21 3.06
CA LEU A 508 4.44 15.76 4.45
C LEU A 508 5.78 15.56 5.19
N SER A 509 6.90 15.30 4.50
CA SER A 509 8.22 15.11 5.12
C SER A 509 9.13 16.34 5.07
N ALA A 510 8.91 17.26 4.14
CA ALA A 510 9.73 18.45 3.95
C ALA A 510 9.07 19.71 4.53
N THR A 511 9.68 20.31 5.55
CA THR A 511 9.42 21.69 5.92
C THR A 511 9.80 22.62 4.77
N LYS A 512 8.79 23.19 4.11
CA LYS A 512 8.82 24.29 3.12
C LYS A 512 10.19 24.91 2.81
N HIS A 513 10.72 24.62 1.63
CA HIS A 513 11.57 25.54 0.87
C HIS A 513 11.12 25.54 -0.59
N ASP A 514 10.49 26.63 -1.03
CA ASP A 514 10.20 26.91 -2.44
C ASP A 514 11.54 27.06 -3.18
N GLY A 515 11.86 26.08 -4.04
CA GLY A 515 13.10 26.02 -4.84
C GLY A 515 13.88 24.69 -4.78
N SER A 516 13.57 23.78 -3.84
CA SER A 516 14.25 22.47 -3.75
C SER A 516 13.66 21.39 -4.66
N GLU A 517 12.37 21.51 -5.01
CA GLU A 517 11.62 20.47 -5.73
C GLU A 517 12.09 20.32 -7.20
N GLU A 518 12.33 21.44 -7.89
CA GLU A 518 12.82 21.43 -9.28
C GLU A 518 14.23 20.82 -9.39
N TYR A 519 15.12 21.15 -8.44
CA TYR A 519 16.47 20.58 -8.35
C TYR A 519 16.44 19.07 -8.02
N GLU A 520 15.50 18.62 -7.18
CA GLU A 520 15.30 17.20 -6.90
C GLU A 520 14.82 16.42 -8.14
N LEU A 521 13.90 16.98 -8.92
CA LEU A 521 13.37 16.37 -10.14
C LEU A 521 14.42 16.26 -11.25
N ASP A 522 15.22 17.31 -11.44
CA ASP A 522 16.37 17.28 -12.36
C ASP A 522 17.37 16.19 -11.97
N GLY A 523 17.62 16.03 -10.66
CA GLY A 523 18.45 14.95 -10.14
C GLY A 523 17.91 13.56 -10.46
N GLN A 524 16.59 13.34 -10.47
CA GLN A 524 16.01 12.06 -10.86
C GLN A 524 16.10 11.82 -12.37
N LEU A 525 15.92 12.87 -13.20
CA LEU A 525 16.12 12.76 -14.64
C LEU A 525 17.56 12.38 -14.98
N GLU A 526 18.55 12.96 -14.29
CA GLU A 526 19.94 12.61 -14.51
C GLU A 526 20.25 11.17 -14.13
N LYS A 527 19.67 10.67 -13.03
CA LYS A 527 19.76 9.23 -12.69
C LYS A 527 19.15 8.36 -13.78
N ALA A 528 17.95 8.69 -14.27
CA ALA A 528 17.29 7.93 -15.33
C ALA A 528 18.12 7.89 -16.62
N LYS A 529 18.76 9.00 -16.99
CA LYS A 529 19.71 9.06 -18.12
C LYS A 529 20.93 8.15 -17.90
N ASN A 530 21.45 8.09 -16.68
CA ASN A 530 22.57 7.20 -16.35
C ASN A 530 22.18 5.73 -16.48
N TYR A 531 20.95 5.35 -16.09
CA TYR A 531 20.42 4.01 -16.37
C TYR A 531 20.38 3.71 -17.87
N CYS A 532 19.84 4.61 -18.70
CA CYS A 532 19.85 4.41 -20.14
C CYS A 532 21.27 4.24 -20.72
N ASN A 533 22.25 4.99 -20.23
CA ASN A 533 23.65 4.83 -20.65
C ASN A 533 24.21 3.46 -20.27
N ALA A 534 24.05 3.05 -19.02
CA ALA A 534 24.54 1.75 -18.54
C ALA A 534 23.86 0.59 -19.29
N VAL A 535 22.55 0.71 -19.55
CA VAL A 535 21.80 -0.27 -20.35
C VAL A 535 22.31 -0.31 -21.79
N MET A 536 22.59 0.83 -22.44
CA MET A 536 23.16 0.83 -23.80
C MET A 536 24.53 0.15 -23.85
N GLU A 537 25.37 0.34 -22.84
CA GLU A 537 26.69 -0.31 -22.74
C GLU A 537 26.57 -1.83 -22.57
N ASP A 538 25.64 -2.30 -21.73
CA ASP A 538 25.35 -3.72 -21.52
C ASP A 538 24.71 -4.37 -22.76
N PHE A 539 23.68 -3.72 -23.32
CA PHE A 539 22.96 -4.16 -24.51
C PHE A 539 23.86 -4.28 -25.74
N SER A 540 24.79 -3.34 -25.94
CA SER A 540 25.77 -3.42 -27.04
C SER A 540 26.65 -4.67 -26.97
N GLN A 541 26.90 -5.19 -25.76
CA GLN A 541 27.64 -6.43 -25.58
C GLN A 541 26.77 -7.66 -25.86
N VAL A 542 25.47 -7.59 -25.60
CA VAL A 542 24.50 -8.67 -25.89
C VAL A 542 24.31 -8.84 -27.40
N VAL A 543 24.08 -7.76 -28.15
CA VAL A 543 23.89 -7.80 -29.62
C VAL A 543 25.17 -8.20 -30.39
N SER A 544 26.35 -8.07 -29.75
CA SER A 544 27.64 -8.42 -30.35
C SER A 544 28.07 -9.88 -30.10
N ARG A 545 27.31 -10.66 -29.31
CA ARG A 545 27.52 -12.09 -29.05
C ARG A 545 26.64 -12.93 -29.96
#